data_AF-A0AA88YBD6-F1
#
_entry.id   AF-A0AA88YBD6-F1
#
_cell.length_a   1.000
_cell.length_b   1.000
_cell.length_c   1.000
_cell.angle_alpha   90.00
_cell.angle_beta   90.00
_cell.angle_gamma   90.00
#
_symmetry.space_group_name_H-M   'P 1'
#
loop_
_entity.id
_entity.type
_entity.pdbx_description
1 polymer ?
#
loop_
_entity_poly.entity_id
_entity_poly.type
_entity_poly.pdbx_seq_one_letter_code
_entity_poly.pdbx_strand_id
1 'polypeptide(L)'
;MQSDGTTELSTYASWFNQVNRGGLKRPSDTLVDLVCAMEIVVRGKVSFDNLSSTSLLVAPLKEAILESTAVKHYADQIFRGCKFDNSFQVERIAYLFLTVRGFAVVRAKRTQLHASKTNNSKPSFSLRQVLGSKSINIM
;
A
#
# COMPACT_ATOMS: atom_id res chain seq x y z
N MET A 1 3.40 7.82 -32.09
CA MET A 1 2.35 7.65 -31.08
C MET A 1 2.89 8.16 -29.76
N GLN A 2 2.60 9.42 -29.42
CA GLN A 2 2.90 9.97 -28.09
C GLN A 2 1.74 9.52 -27.19
N SER A 3 1.97 8.53 -26.32
CA SER A 3 1.13 8.40 -25.15
C SER A 3 1.43 9.60 -24.27
N ASP A 4 0.43 10.43 -23.96
CA ASP A 4 0.51 11.40 -22.87
C ASP A 4 0.81 10.63 -21.57
N GLY A 5 2.11 10.45 -21.32
CA GLY A 5 2.64 9.52 -20.33
C GLY A 5 2.65 10.17 -18.97
N THR A 6 1.53 10.06 -18.25
CA THR A 6 1.55 10.31 -16.81
C THR A 6 2.48 9.29 -16.16
N THR A 7 3.68 9.73 -15.74
CA THR A 7 4.59 8.92 -14.94
C THR A 7 4.00 8.71 -13.54
N GLU A 8 4.35 7.61 -12.86
CA GLU A 8 3.92 7.39 -11.46
C GLU A 8 4.25 8.59 -10.56
N LEU A 9 5.37 9.27 -10.86
CA LEU A 9 5.81 10.48 -10.19
C LEU A 9 4.83 11.66 -10.40
N SER A 10 4.32 11.84 -11.62
CA SER A 10 3.31 12.86 -11.93
C SER A 10 1.97 12.59 -11.23
N THR A 11 1.57 11.32 -11.16
CA THR A 11 0.36 10.89 -10.43
C THR A 11 0.50 11.14 -8.94
N TYR A 12 1.66 10.79 -8.35
CA TYR A 12 1.97 11.07 -6.95
C TYR A 12 1.96 12.58 -6.66
N ALA A 13 2.62 13.39 -7.50
CA ALA A 13 2.68 14.83 -7.34
C ALA A 13 1.29 15.48 -7.38
N SER A 14 0.43 15.05 -8.31
CA SER A 14 -0.95 15.51 -8.40
C SER A 14 -1.74 15.17 -7.13
N TRP A 15 -1.68 13.91 -6.67
CA TRP A 15 -2.34 13.49 -5.44
C TRP A 15 -1.82 14.24 -4.21
N PHE A 16 -0.50 14.38 -4.07
CA PHE A 16 0.11 15.06 -2.93
C PHE A 16 -0.32 16.52 -2.85
N ASN A 17 -0.38 17.22 -3.98
CA ASN A 17 -0.84 18.61 -4.03
C ASN A 17 -2.33 18.76 -3.67
N GLN A 18 -3.16 17.77 -4.00
CA GLN A 18 -4.59 17.78 -3.64
C GLN A 18 -4.82 17.54 -2.14
N VAL A 19 -4.00 16.68 -1.52
CA VAL A 19 -4.20 16.25 -0.13
C VAL A 19 -3.41 17.10 0.86
N ASN A 20 -2.26 17.62 0.48
CA ASN A 20 -1.40 18.40 1.37
C ASN A 20 -1.97 19.79 1.60
N ARG A 21 -2.45 20.04 2.82
CA ARG A 21 -2.93 21.36 3.28
C ARG A 21 -1.84 22.19 3.99
N GLY A 22 -0.57 21.89 3.75
CA GLY A 22 0.59 22.60 4.32
C GLY A 22 1.28 21.90 5.50
N GLY A 23 0.81 20.71 5.91
CA GLY A 23 1.38 19.95 7.03
C GLY A 23 2.28 18.77 6.64
N LEU A 24 2.25 18.35 5.37
CA LEU A 24 3.03 17.21 4.89
C LEU A 24 4.33 17.67 4.24
N LYS A 25 5.43 16.98 4.57
CA LYS A 25 6.71 17.15 3.87
C LYS A 25 6.69 16.38 2.56
N ARG A 26 7.01 17.07 1.46
CA ARG A 26 7.16 16.44 0.15
C ARG A 26 8.48 15.65 0.11
N PRO A 27 8.47 14.34 -0.19
CA PRO A 27 9.70 13.59 -0.42
C PRO A 27 10.39 14.06 -1.71
N SER A 28 11.70 13.82 -1.83
CA SER A 28 12.40 14.05 -3.09
C SER A 28 11.93 13.05 -4.15
N ASP A 29 12.01 13.45 -5.42
CA ASP A 29 11.60 12.59 -6.54
C ASP A 29 12.42 11.28 -6.55
N THR A 30 13.72 11.34 -6.26
CA THR A 30 14.58 10.15 -6.11
C THR A 30 14.12 9.20 -4.99
N LEU A 31 13.58 9.73 -3.90
CA LEU A 31 13.02 8.90 -2.82
C LEU A 31 11.72 8.22 -3.27
N VAL A 32 10.91 8.90 -4.10
CA VAL A 32 9.73 8.30 -4.72
C VAL A 32 10.16 7.17 -5.67
N ASP A 33 11.16 7.41 -6.52
CA ASP A 33 11.70 6.39 -7.44
C ASP A 33 12.28 5.18 -6.71
N LEU A 34 12.97 5.39 -5.58
CA LEU A 34 13.44 4.31 -4.70
C LEU A 34 12.27 3.45 -4.22
N VAL A 35 11.19 4.07 -3.73
CA VAL A 35 9.99 3.37 -3.24
C VAL A 35 9.30 2.62 -4.37
N CYS A 36 9.19 3.22 -5.57
CA CYS A 36 8.64 2.54 -6.76
C CYS A 36 9.49 1.33 -7.14
N ALA A 37 10.82 1.44 -7.13
CA ALA A 37 11.73 0.32 -7.39
C ALA A 37 11.54 -0.82 -6.37
N MET A 38 11.39 -0.49 -5.08
CA MET A 38 11.09 -1.49 -4.03
C MET A 38 9.73 -2.17 -4.26
N GLU A 39 8.69 -1.42 -4.65
CA GLU A 39 7.36 -1.96 -4.92
C GLU A 39 7.35 -2.90 -6.13
N ILE A 40 8.12 -2.59 -7.19
CA ILE A 40 8.29 -3.47 -8.35
C ILE A 40 8.90 -4.82 -7.93
N VAL A 41 9.94 -4.79 -7.09
CA VAL A 41 10.56 -6.02 -6.57
C VAL A 41 9.55 -6.86 -5.80
N VAL A 42 8.78 -6.23 -4.90
CA VAL A 42 7.76 -6.94 -4.10
C VAL A 42 6.69 -7.55 -5.00
N ARG A 43 6.18 -6.80 -5.99
CA ARG A 43 5.19 -7.30 -6.96
C ARG A 43 5.71 -8.46 -7.80
N GLY A 44 6.99 -8.46 -8.14
CA GLY A 44 7.62 -9.56 -8.88
C GLY A 44 7.76 -10.86 -8.07
N LYS A 45 7.72 -10.77 -6.73
CA LYS A 45 7.92 -11.92 -5.83
C LYS A 45 6.65 -12.39 -5.15
N VAL A 46 5.61 -11.54 -5.08
CA VAL A 46 4.41 -11.80 -4.29
C VAL A 46 3.15 -11.55 -5.10
N SER A 47 2.31 -12.58 -5.23
CA SER A 47 0.94 -12.43 -5.74
C SER A 47 0.01 -11.91 -4.64
N PHE A 48 -0.60 -10.75 -4.87
CA PHE A 48 -1.49 -10.09 -3.91
C PHE A 48 -2.83 -10.80 -3.74
N ASP A 49 -3.20 -11.66 -4.69
CA ASP A 49 -4.45 -12.43 -4.64
C ASP A 49 -4.39 -13.46 -3.50
N ASN A 50 -3.25 -14.12 -3.30
CA ASN A 50 -3.09 -15.23 -2.35
C ASN A 50 -2.23 -14.93 -1.11
N LEU A 51 -1.98 -13.65 -0.84
CA LEU A 51 -1.10 -13.22 0.24
C LEU A 51 -1.61 -13.57 1.65
N SER A 52 -0.88 -14.36 2.43
CA SER A 52 -1.01 -14.38 3.90
C SER A 52 -0.15 -13.26 4.49
N SER A 53 -0.57 -12.65 5.60
CA SER A 53 0.18 -11.55 6.27
C SER A 53 1.63 -11.93 6.59
N THR A 54 1.90 -13.22 6.77
CA THR A 54 3.23 -13.78 6.99
C THR A 54 4.16 -13.70 5.79
N SER A 55 3.67 -13.62 4.55
CA SER A 55 4.53 -13.64 3.35
C SER A 55 5.23 -12.30 3.07
N LEU A 56 4.80 -11.18 3.68
CA LEU A 56 5.39 -9.85 3.47
C LEU A 56 6.52 -9.49 4.45
N LEU A 57 6.63 -10.21 5.57
CA LEU A 57 7.64 -9.99 6.60
C LEU A 57 8.73 -11.08 6.58
N VAL A 58 8.94 -11.74 5.45
CA VAL A 58 9.91 -12.85 5.34
C VAL A 58 11.25 -12.32 4.87
N ALA A 59 12.34 -12.80 5.48
CA ALA A 59 13.72 -12.48 5.12
C ALA A 59 14.01 -12.49 3.59
N PRO A 60 13.50 -13.45 2.78
CA PRO A 60 13.73 -13.49 1.33
C PRO A 60 13.23 -12.26 0.56
N LEU A 61 12.17 -11.59 1.04
CA LEU A 61 11.63 -10.39 0.38
C LEU A 61 12.52 -9.17 0.65
N LYS A 62 13.04 -9.08 1.88
CA LYS A 62 14.03 -8.07 2.27
C LYS A 62 15.31 -8.26 1.46
N GLU A 63 15.84 -9.48 1.40
CA GLU A 63 17.05 -9.76 0.61
C GLU A 63 16.84 -9.44 -0.88
N ALA A 64 15.68 -9.78 -1.47
CA ALA A 64 15.39 -9.43 -2.86
C ALA A 64 15.39 -7.90 -3.12
N ILE A 65 14.94 -7.10 -2.15
CA ILE A 65 15.01 -5.64 -2.23
C ILE A 65 16.47 -5.18 -2.14
N LEU A 66 17.25 -5.74 -1.21
CA LEU A 66 18.65 -5.40 -1.02
C LEU A 66 19.53 -5.81 -2.21
N GLU A 67 19.20 -6.89 -2.91
CA GLU A 67 19.91 -7.37 -4.09
C GLU A 67 19.58 -6.57 -5.36
N SER A 68 18.45 -5.84 -5.38
CA SER A 68 17.97 -5.12 -6.55
C SER A 68 18.92 -3.99 -6.98
N THR A 69 19.35 -4.05 -8.24
CA THR A 69 20.25 -3.05 -8.84
C THR A 69 19.63 -1.67 -8.91
N ALA A 70 18.33 -1.58 -9.19
CA ALA A 70 17.59 -0.31 -9.21
C ALA A 70 17.49 0.31 -7.82
N VAL A 71 17.23 -0.50 -6.79
CA VAL A 71 17.16 -0.04 -5.39
C VAL A 71 18.52 0.51 -4.95
N LYS A 72 19.61 -0.22 -5.25
CA LYS A 72 20.98 0.24 -4.98
C LYS A 72 21.28 1.56 -5.69
N HIS A 73 20.94 1.66 -6.98
CA HIS A 73 21.17 2.86 -7.78
C HIS A 73 20.52 4.11 -7.16
N TYR A 74 19.23 4.06 -6.81
CA TYR A 74 18.53 5.20 -6.22
C TYR A 74 18.99 5.47 -4.78
N ALA A 75 19.31 4.44 -4.01
CA ALA A 75 19.88 4.60 -2.69
C ALA A 75 21.23 5.32 -2.72
N ASP A 76 22.11 4.94 -3.65
CA ASP A 76 23.41 5.59 -3.83
C ASP A 76 23.27 7.06 -4.24
N GLN A 77 22.24 7.41 -5.02
CA GLN A 77 21.94 8.81 -5.33
C GLN A 77 21.50 9.59 -4.08
N ILE A 78 20.66 9.00 -3.22
CA ILE A 78 20.13 9.66 -2.01
C ILE A 78 21.21 9.83 -0.94
N PHE A 79 22.04 8.80 -0.75
CA PHE A 79 23.06 8.76 0.31
C PHE A 79 24.47 9.13 -0.18
N ARG A 80 24.60 9.68 -1.39
CA ARG A 80 25.90 10.07 -1.94
C ARG A 80 26.60 11.05 -1.00
N GLY A 81 27.79 10.67 -0.52
CA GLY A 81 28.58 11.51 0.36
C GLY A 81 28.18 11.47 1.84
N CYS A 82 27.24 10.59 2.22
CA CYS A 82 27.03 10.27 3.63
C CYS A 82 28.23 9.50 4.20
N LYS A 83 28.64 9.83 5.43
CA LYS A 83 29.69 9.10 6.16
C LYS A 83 29.21 7.76 6.73
N PHE A 84 27.92 7.48 6.62
CA PHE A 84 27.29 6.27 7.15
C PHE A 84 27.28 5.16 6.11
N ASP A 85 27.24 3.92 6.57
CA ASP A 85 27.11 2.77 5.70
C ASP A 85 25.76 2.80 4.96
N ASN A 86 25.82 2.98 3.63
CA ASN A 86 24.65 3.03 2.76
C ASN A 86 23.84 1.74 2.85
N SER A 87 24.50 0.58 3.00
CA SER A 87 23.82 -0.72 3.03
C SER A 87 22.87 -0.83 4.22
N PHE A 88 23.31 -0.35 5.39
CA PHE A 88 22.51 -0.31 6.60
C PHE A 88 21.30 0.63 6.49
N GLN A 89 21.46 1.78 5.83
CA GLN A 89 20.34 2.71 5.63
C GLN A 89 19.29 2.14 4.68
N VAL A 90 19.72 1.49 3.60
CA VAL A 90 18.81 0.82 2.66
C VAL A 90 18.06 -0.30 3.36
N GLU A 91 18.72 -1.09 4.20
CA GLU A 91 18.07 -2.14 4.98
C GLU A 91 16.98 -1.59 5.91
N ARG A 92 17.26 -0.49 6.62
CA ARG A 92 16.25 0.16 7.48
C ARG A 92 15.06 0.68 6.68
N ILE A 93 15.30 1.28 5.51
CA ILE A 93 14.23 1.76 4.63
C ILE A 93 13.42 0.59 4.10
N ALA A 94 14.07 -0.48 3.65
CA ALA A 94 13.40 -1.69 3.17
C ALA A 94 12.51 -2.31 4.26
N TYR A 95 13.01 -2.39 5.51
CA TYR A 95 12.23 -2.90 6.63
C TYR A 95 11.00 -2.02 6.93
N LEU A 96 11.17 -0.70 6.94
CA LEU A 96 10.05 0.23 7.15
C LEU A 96 9.02 0.12 6.02
N PHE A 97 9.49 0.09 4.77
CA PHE A 97 8.66 -0.06 3.59
C PHE A 97 7.82 -1.34 3.65
N LEU A 98 8.45 -2.49 3.89
CA LEU A 98 7.77 -3.78 3.99
C LEU A 98 6.77 -3.82 5.14
N THR A 99 7.10 -3.20 6.28
CA THR A 99 6.20 -3.10 7.43
C THR A 99 4.93 -2.30 7.08
N VAL A 100 5.09 -1.09 6.54
CA VAL A 100 3.96 -0.23 6.13
C VAL A 100 3.14 -0.92 5.04
N ARG A 101 3.79 -1.57 4.09
CA ARG A 101 3.14 -2.32 3.02
C ARG A 101 2.33 -3.50 3.57
N GLY A 102 2.89 -4.25 4.50
CA GLY A 102 2.23 -5.34 5.23
C GLY A 102 0.94 -4.86 5.89
N PHE A 103 1.00 -3.77 6.66
CA PHE A 103 -0.20 -3.18 7.27
C PHE A 103 -1.26 -2.75 6.24
N ALA A 104 -0.84 -2.12 5.14
CA ALA A 104 -1.74 -1.70 4.08
C ALA A 104 -2.47 -2.90 3.44
N VAL A 105 -1.76 -3.99 3.16
CA VAL A 105 -2.33 -5.23 2.61
C VAL A 105 -3.31 -5.88 3.59
N VAL A 106 -2.93 -6.02 4.86
CA VAL A 106 -3.82 -6.59 5.88
C VAL A 106 -5.09 -5.76 6.02
N ARG A 107 -4.97 -4.43 6.03
CA ARG A 107 -6.13 -3.52 6.08
C ARG A 107 -7.03 -3.70 4.85
N ALA A 108 -6.46 -3.74 3.65
CA ALA A 108 -7.21 -3.94 2.41
C ALA A 108 -7.98 -5.27 2.42
N LYS A 109 -7.32 -6.38 2.79
CA LYS A 109 -7.97 -7.70 2.91
C LYS A 109 -9.08 -7.70 3.95
N ARG A 110 -8.86 -7.07 5.11
CA ARG A 110 -9.91 -6.92 6.14
C ARG A 110 -11.12 -6.17 5.60
N THR A 111 -10.93 -5.07 4.87
CA THR A 111 -12.02 -4.33 4.24
C THR A 111 -12.77 -5.17 3.21
N GLN A 112 -12.06 -5.94 2.37
CA GLN A 112 -12.68 -6.86 1.41
C GLN A 112 -13.55 -7.93 2.10
N LEU A 113 -13.05 -8.52 3.20
CA LEU A 113 -13.80 -9.51 3.98
C LEU A 113 -15.02 -8.90 4.71
N HIS A 114 -14.95 -7.65 5.15
CA HIS A 114 -16.11 -6.95 5.69
C HIS A 114 -17.13 -6.63 4.60
N ALA A 115 -16.68 -6.18 3.43
CA ALA A 115 -17.54 -5.88 2.29
C ALA A 115 -18.25 -7.14 1.75
N SER A 116 -17.58 -8.29 1.73
CA SER A 116 -18.18 -9.57 1.35
C SER A 116 -19.22 -10.05 2.38
N LYS A 117 -19.02 -9.77 3.68
CA LYS A 117 -20.02 -10.03 4.72
C LYS A 117 -21.25 -9.14 4.61
N THR A 118 -21.10 -7.86 4.26
CA THR A 118 -22.23 -6.93 4.08
C THR A 118 -23.01 -7.17 2.79
N ASN A 119 -22.38 -7.69 1.73
CA ASN A 119 -23.08 -8.04 0.48
C ASN A 119 -23.70 -9.44 0.49
N ASN A 120 -23.26 -10.34 1.39
CA ASN A 120 -23.88 -11.67 1.58
C ASN A 120 -24.79 -11.76 2.81
N SER A 121 -24.92 -10.71 3.62
CA SER A 121 -25.95 -10.68 4.65
C SER A 121 -27.30 -10.42 4.00
N LYS A 122 -28.22 -11.40 4.07
CA LYS A 122 -29.65 -11.19 3.82
C LYS A 122 -30.08 -9.86 4.43
N PRO A 123 -30.93 -9.06 3.75
CA PRO A 123 -31.35 -7.76 4.27
C PRO A 123 -31.94 -7.97 5.67
N SER A 124 -31.24 -7.52 6.70
CA SER A 124 -31.76 -7.52 8.06
C SER A 124 -32.79 -6.39 8.13
N PHE A 125 -34.07 -6.73 8.04
CA PHE A 125 -35.13 -5.77 8.30
C PHE A 125 -34.94 -5.21 9.70
N SER A 126 -34.98 -3.88 9.82
CA SER A 126 -34.98 -3.24 11.12
C SER A 126 -36.18 -3.73 11.93
N LEU A 127 -36.04 -3.85 13.25
CA LEU A 127 -37.14 -4.19 14.16
C LEU A 127 -38.39 -3.30 13.91
N ARG A 128 -38.20 -2.04 13.51
CA ARG A 128 -39.26 -1.12 13.10
C ARG A 128 -40.01 -1.58 11.84
N GLN A 129 -39.31 -2.11 10.84
CA GLN A 129 -39.93 -2.64 9.61
C GLN A 129 -40.70 -3.93 9.89
N VAL A 130 -40.17 -4.83 10.73
CA VAL A 130 -40.85 -6.08 11.11
C VAL A 130 -42.10 -5.83 11.95
N LEU A 131 -42.05 -4.86 12.87
CA LEU A 131 -43.21 -4.47 13.68
C LEU A 131 -44.25 -3.66 12.88
N GLY A 132 -43.80 -2.83 11.93
CA GLY A 132 -44.70 -2.08 11.04
C GLY A 132 -45.49 -2.97 10.07
N SER A 133 -44.93 -4.12 9.64
CA SER A 133 -45.64 -5.10 8.82
C SER A 133 -46.68 -5.96 9.58
N LYS A 134 -46.73 -5.84 10.92
CA LYS A 134 -47.70 -6.53 11.78
C LYS A 134 -48.77 -5.57 12.31
N SER A 135 -49.20 -4.59 11.52
CA SER A 135 -50.47 -3.90 11.75
C SER A 135 -51.63 -4.88 11.55
N ILE A 136 -51.92 -5.63 12.62
CA ILE A 136 -53.23 -5.90 13.20
C ILE A 136 -54.38 -5.85 12.18
N ASN A 137 -54.66 -6.99 11.55
CA ASN A 137 -56.00 -7.27 11.02
C ASN A 137 -56.80 -7.89 12.18
N ILE A 138 -57.35 -7.03 13.04
CA ILE A 138 -58.48 -7.41 13.91
C ILE A 138 -59.72 -6.99 13.11
N MET A 139 -60.28 -7.95 12.39
CA MET A 139 -61.72 -8.02 12.10
C MET A 139 -62.30 -9.11 12.98
#